data_AF-A0A800K2K5-F1
#
_entry.id   AF-A0A800K2K5-F1
#
_cell.length_a   1.000
_cell.length_b   1.000
_cell.length_c   1.000
_cell.angle_alpha   90.00
_cell.angle_beta   90.00
_cell.angle_gamma   90.00
#
_symmetry.space_group_name_H-M   'P 1'
#
loop_
_entity.id
_entity.type
_entity.pdbx_description
1 polymer ?
#
loop_
_entity_poly.entity_id
_entity_poly.type
_entity_poly.pdbx_seq_one_letter_code
_entity_poly.pdbx_strand_id
1 'polypeptide(L)'
;MVSSVSSMEQYLPGVIKAEVGNLNHPEFLKSMAVISRTYAVKNSRKHERGHFHLCNKTHCQVYIGRINEYDIKRAINETIGQILVDTGMQLIDAVYHSNSGGYTSPSKWVWDKEMPYLVGVNDTFSSNGNNYFWQAKINKNEWNSFLINKSIQDNEIYSNELIRKEFLDKENKIKMVDVREHFGLRSAYFKIEEKEDKMMIKGKGYGHGVGLSQEGAYFMAINGHTYDDILFHYYSEVTLTNFSDVQF
;
A
#
# COMPACT_ATOMS: atom_id res chain seq x y z
N MET A 1 -17.60 -3.67 -17.59
CA MET A 1 -16.60 -4.32 -18.47
C MET A 1 -15.62 -3.24 -18.89
N VAL A 2 -14.37 -3.30 -18.41
CA VAL A 2 -13.32 -2.40 -18.90
C VAL A 2 -12.65 -3.13 -20.07
N SER A 3 -13.23 -3.01 -21.26
CA SER A 3 -12.81 -3.73 -22.47
C SER A 3 -12.06 -2.85 -23.49
N SER A 4 -11.85 -1.57 -23.16
CA SER A 4 -11.11 -0.62 -23.99
C SER A 4 -10.47 0.49 -23.15
N VAL A 5 -9.43 1.15 -23.67
CA VAL A 5 -8.81 2.33 -23.03
C VAL A 5 -9.87 3.35 -22.65
N SER A 6 -10.84 3.63 -23.54
CA SER A 6 -11.95 4.55 -23.27
C SER A 6 -12.79 4.15 -22.04
N SER A 7 -13.05 2.86 -21.84
CA SER A 7 -13.76 2.37 -20.64
C SER A 7 -12.92 2.43 -19.36
N MET A 8 -11.59 2.33 -19.47
CA MET A 8 -10.65 2.45 -18.34
C MET A 8 -10.59 3.89 -17.85
N GLU A 9 -10.42 4.85 -18.77
CA GLU A 9 -10.32 6.27 -18.40
C GLU A 9 -11.62 6.82 -17.79
N GLN A 10 -12.78 6.18 -18.03
CA GLN A 10 -14.04 6.51 -17.37
C GLN A 10 -14.16 5.91 -15.95
N TYR A 11 -13.43 4.84 -15.67
CA TYR A 11 -13.41 4.15 -14.37
C TYR A 11 -12.48 4.85 -13.38
N LEU A 12 -11.30 5.26 -13.84
CA LEU A 12 -10.24 5.82 -13.01
C LEU A 12 -10.64 7.05 -12.16
N PRO A 13 -11.47 8.01 -12.62
CA PRO A 13 -11.83 9.15 -11.78
C PRO A 13 -12.47 8.72 -10.46
N GLY A 14 -13.41 7.77 -10.52
CA GLY A 14 -14.09 7.25 -9.34
C GLY A 14 -13.15 6.49 -8.40
N VAL A 15 -12.16 5.79 -8.95
CA VAL A 15 -11.13 5.12 -8.13
C VAL A 15 -10.25 6.15 -7.44
N ILE A 16 -9.63 7.04 -8.21
CA ILE A 16 -8.67 8.00 -7.68
C ILE A 16 -9.30 8.82 -6.57
N LYS A 17 -10.54 9.30 -6.74
CA LYS A 17 -11.20 10.09 -5.69
C LYS A 17 -11.45 9.31 -4.41
N ALA A 18 -11.85 8.04 -4.53
CA ALA A 18 -12.06 7.19 -3.37
C ALA A 18 -10.76 7.01 -2.56
N GLU A 19 -9.62 6.92 -3.27
CA GLU A 19 -8.32 6.61 -2.69
C GLU A 19 -7.58 7.83 -2.15
N VAL A 20 -7.62 8.96 -2.86
CA VAL A 20 -6.85 10.17 -2.50
C VAL A 20 -7.57 11.07 -1.49
N GLY A 21 -8.90 10.91 -1.38
CA GLY A 21 -9.74 11.76 -0.53
C GLY A 21 -9.61 13.25 -0.89
N ASN A 22 -8.94 14.00 -0.02
CA ASN A 22 -8.72 15.44 -0.16
C ASN A 22 -7.31 15.82 -0.63
N LEU A 23 -6.40 14.85 -0.77
CA LEU A 23 -5.05 15.12 -1.28
C LEU A 23 -5.14 15.48 -2.76
N ASN A 24 -4.71 16.70 -3.11
CA ASN A 24 -4.78 17.21 -4.47
C ASN A 24 -3.48 17.90 -4.85
N HIS A 25 -2.72 17.25 -5.74
CA HIS A 25 -1.56 17.83 -6.40
C HIS A 25 -1.42 17.19 -7.79
N PRO A 26 -1.15 17.93 -8.88
CA PRO A 26 -1.13 17.37 -10.24
C PRO A 26 -0.22 16.14 -10.39
N GLU A 27 1.03 16.22 -9.93
CA GLU A 27 1.99 15.12 -10.04
C GLU A 27 1.61 13.89 -9.18
N PHE A 28 1.01 14.11 -8.02
CA PHE A 28 0.47 13.02 -7.21
C PHE A 28 -0.74 12.35 -7.86
N LEU A 29 -1.66 13.13 -8.42
CA LEU A 29 -2.83 12.59 -9.12
C LEU A 29 -2.42 11.79 -10.37
N LYS A 30 -1.37 12.23 -11.08
CA LYS A 30 -0.77 11.50 -12.20
C LYS A 30 -0.19 10.16 -11.75
N SER A 31 0.58 10.12 -10.66
CA SER A 31 1.12 8.85 -10.14
C SER A 31 -0.02 7.91 -9.73
N MET A 32 -1.07 8.43 -9.09
CA MET A 32 -2.27 7.66 -8.73
C MET A 32 -3.01 7.15 -9.97
N ALA A 33 -3.08 7.91 -11.06
CA ALA A 33 -3.69 7.48 -12.32
C ALA A 33 -2.93 6.30 -12.93
N VAL A 34 -1.60 6.39 -13.04
CA VAL A 34 -0.76 5.34 -13.63
C VAL A 34 -0.84 4.04 -12.82
N ILE A 35 -0.67 4.08 -11.49
CA ILE A 35 -0.74 2.86 -10.67
C ILE A 35 -2.15 2.27 -10.68
N SER A 36 -3.18 3.13 -10.68
CA SER A 36 -4.56 2.65 -10.70
C SER A 36 -4.91 1.98 -12.01
N ARG A 37 -4.44 2.53 -13.14
CA ARG A 37 -4.57 1.93 -14.46
C ARG A 37 -3.83 0.60 -14.51
N THR A 38 -2.58 0.56 -14.06
CA THR A 38 -1.76 -0.67 -14.04
C THR A 38 -2.44 -1.79 -13.26
N TYR A 39 -2.95 -1.47 -12.06
CA TYR A 39 -3.71 -2.42 -11.23
C TYR A 39 -4.97 -2.93 -11.95
N ALA A 40 -5.76 -2.01 -12.53
CA ALA A 40 -7.01 -2.35 -13.18
C ALA A 40 -6.80 -3.21 -14.43
N VAL A 41 -5.76 -2.92 -15.24
CA VAL A 41 -5.38 -3.75 -16.39
C VAL A 41 -4.96 -5.15 -15.90
N LYS A 42 -4.05 -5.24 -14.93
CA LYS A 42 -3.53 -6.52 -14.44
C LYS A 42 -4.61 -7.41 -13.84
N ASN A 43 -5.59 -6.83 -13.17
CA ASN A 43 -6.67 -7.57 -12.51
C ASN A 43 -7.95 -7.71 -13.35
N SER A 44 -8.01 -7.12 -14.55
CA SER A 44 -9.17 -7.18 -15.45
C SER A 44 -9.71 -8.60 -15.69
N ARG A 45 -8.83 -9.58 -15.92
CA ARG A 45 -9.21 -11.00 -16.14
C ARG A 45 -9.71 -11.71 -14.89
N LYS A 46 -9.35 -11.26 -13.67
CA LYS A 46 -9.89 -11.80 -12.41
C LYS A 46 -11.38 -11.46 -12.22
N HIS A 47 -11.88 -10.45 -12.93
CA HIS A 47 -13.26 -9.99 -12.88
C HIS A 47 -14.18 -10.61 -13.96
N GLU A 48 -13.69 -11.50 -14.82
CA GLU A 48 -14.53 -12.22 -15.81
C GLU A 48 -15.32 -13.41 -15.22
N ARG A 49 -14.88 -13.96 -14.07
CA ARG A 49 -15.45 -15.21 -13.50
C ARG A 49 -16.19 -15.07 -12.17
N GLY A 50 -16.38 -13.87 -11.65
CA GLY A 50 -17.08 -13.71 -10.38
C GLY A 50 -17.60 -12.30 -10.18
N HIS A 51 -18.89 -12.21 -9.88
CA HIS A 51 -19.57 -11.03 -9.38
C HIS A 51 -18.67 -10.18 -8.47
N PHE A 52 -18.72 -8.86 -8.67
CA PHE A 52 -18.05 -7.81 -7.89
C PHE A 52 -17.93 -8.14 -6.39
N HIS A 53 -16.91 -8.90 -6.01
CA HIS A 53 -16.44 -8.93 -4.65
C HIS A 53 -15.50 -7.74 -4.50
N LEU A 54 -16.11 -6.58 -4.25
CA LEU A 54 -15.49 -5.52 -3.47
C LEU A 54 -15.05 -6.19 -2.16
N CYS A 55 -13.78 -6.59 -2.11
CA CYS A 55 -13.25 -7.27 -0.95
C CYS A 55 -13.18 -6.25 0.20
N ASN A 56 -13.71 -6.59 1.38
CA ASN A 56 -13.64 -5.78 2.60
C ASN A 56 -12.22 -5.71 3.22
N LYS A 57 -11.18 -6.07 2.45
CA LYS A 57 -9.77 -5.92 2.81
C LYS A 57 -9.13 -4.92 1.86
N THR A 58 -7.99 -4.34 2.26
CA THR A 58 -7.13 -3.39 1.51
C THR A 58 -6.55 -3.96 0.19
N HIS A 59 -7.14 -5.01 -0.37
CA HIS A 59 -6.68 -5.73 -1.55
C HIS A 59 -7.31 -5.27 -2.87
N CYS A 60 -8.41 -4.51 -2.84
CA CYS A 60 -9.13 -4.04 -4.03
C CYS A 60 -9.29 -2.53 -4.04
N GLN A 61 -9.25 -1.95 -5.24
CA GLN A 61 -9.53 -0.53 -5.44
C GLN A 61 -11.00 -0.22 -5.16
N VAL A 62 -11.25 0.84 -4.41
CA VAL A 62 -12.62 1.30 -4.15
C VAL A 62 -13.09 2.16 -5.31
N TYR A 63 -14.29 1.89 -5.83
CA TYR A 63 -14.91 2.70 -6.88
C TYR A 63 -16.21 3.33 -6.36
N ILE A 64 -16.25 4.66 -6.30
CA ILE A 64 -17.41 5.42 -5.78
C ILE A 64 -18.37 5.91 -6.88
N GLY A 65 -18.24 5.39 -8.10
CA GLY A 65 -19.05 5.83 -9.24
C GLY A 65 -18.38 6.91 -10.09
N ARG A 66 -19.11 7.41 -11.08
CA ARG A 66 -18.62 8.44 -12.00
C ARG A 66 -18.57 9.78 -11.30
N ILE A 67 -17.42 10.43 -11.37
CA ILE A 67 -17.22 11.79 -10.84
C ILE A 67 -16.78 12.74 -11.94
N ASN A 68 -16.95 14.03 -11.68
CA ASN A 68 -16.56 15.09 -12.60
C ASN A 68 -15.62 16.11 -11.92
N GLU A 69 -14.49 15.63 -11.40
CA GLU A 69 -13.45 16.50 -10.85
C GLU A 69 -12.42 16.83 -11.93
N TYR A 70 -12.21 18.14 -12.15
CA TYR A 70 -11.35 18.64 -13.22
C TYR A 70 -9.89 18.19 -13.07
N ASP A 71 -9.31 18.35 -11.89
CA ASP A 71 -7.89 18.04 -11.65
C ASP A 71 -7.59 16.54 -11.84
N ILE A 72 -8.48 15.68 -11.35
CA ILE A 72 -8.37 14.22 -11.53
C ILE A 72 -8.46 13.87 -13.01
N LYS A 73 -9.45 14.39 -13.74
CA LYS A 73 -9.59 14.15 -15.18
C LYS A 73 -8.39 14.65 -15.98
N ARG A 74 -7.86 15.81 -15.60
CA ARG A 74 -6.67 16.38 -16.22
C ARG A 74 -5.46 15.46 -16.02
N ALA A 75 -5.20 15.01 -14.79
CA ALA A 75 -4.10 14.08 -14.50
C ALA A 75 -4.24 12.75 -15.25
N ILE A 76 -5.45 12.22 -15.34
CA ILE A 76 -5.77 11.02 -16.11
C ILE A 76 -5.47 11.22 -17.60
N ASN A 77 -5.93 12.34 -18.18
CA ASN A 77 -5.70 12.65 -19.59
C ASN A 77 -4.21 12.87 -19.91
N GLU A 78 -3.46 13.53 -19.02
CA GLU A 78 -2.02 13.76 -19.17
C GLU A 78 -1.20 12.47 -19.05
N THR A 79 -1.77 11.40 -18.48
CA THR A 79 -1.14 10.07 -18.33
C THR A 79 -1.89 8.98 -19.07
N ILE A 80 -2.63 9.35 -20.12
CA ILE A 80 -3.53 8.42 -20.83
C ILE A 80 -2.77 7.20 -21.34
N GLY A 81 -3.29 6.00 -21.06
CA GLY A 81 -2.66 4.76 -21.48
C GLY A 81 -1.35 4.38 -20.77
N GLN A 82 -0.77 5.25 -19.94
CA GLN A 82 0.48 4.95 -19.25
C GLN A 82 0.29 3.93 -18.12
N ILE A 83 1.20 2.96 -18.08
CA ILE A 83 1.23 1.83 -17.14
C ILE A 83 2.68 1.53 -16.71
N LEU A 84 2.83 0.77 -15.63
CA LEU A 84 4.13 0.26 -15.17
C LEU A 84 4.31 -1.23 -15.48
N VAL A 85 5.48 -1.56 -16.04
CA VAL A 85 5.92 -2.94 -16.30
C VAL A 85 7.28 -3.20 -15.65
N ASP A 86 7.58 -4.46 -15.39
CA ASP A 86 8.91 -4.90 -14.91
C ASP A 86 9.91 -5.01 -16.08
N THR A 87 11.14 -5.42 -15.76
CA THR A 87 12.23 -5.64 -16.74
C THR A 87 11.90 -6.70 -17.79
N GLY A 88 10.95 -7.59 -17.51
CA GLY A 88 10.44 -8.61 -18.44
C GLY A 88 9.25 -8.13 -19.28
N MET A 89 8.93 -6.83 -19.23
CA MET A 89 7.75 -6.23 -19.89
C MET A 89 6.41 -6.78 -19.39
N GLN A 90 6.36 -7.32 -18.17
CA GLN A 90 5.13 -7.79 -17.55
C GLN A 90 4.54 -6.71 -16.63
N LEU A 91 3.21 -6.62 -16.54
CA LEU A 91 2.55 -5.68 -15.62
C LEU A 91 2.96 -5.94 -14.16
N ILE A 92 3.38 -4.90 -13.47
CA ILE A 92 3.71 -4.98 -12.04
C ILE A 92 2.44 -5.07 -11.18
N ASP A 93 2.57 -5.59 -9.96
CA ASP A 93 1.55 -5.41 -8.92
C ASP A 93 1.70 -3.99 -8.32
N ALA A 94 1.02 -3.01 -8.92
CA ALA A 94 1.09 -1.59 -8.55
C ALA A 94 0.28 -1.28 -7.28
N VAL A 95 0.69 -1.88 -6.16
CA VAL A 95 0.06 -1.71 -4.85
C VAL A 95 0.44 -0.40 -4.18
N TYR A 96 -0.44 0.13 -3.35
CA TYR A 96 -0.24 1.39 -2.62
C TYR A 96 -0.96 1.35 -1.27
N HIS A 97 -0.55 2.24 -0.36
CA HIS A 97 -1.10 2.33 0.99
C HIS A 97 -1.07 3.78 1.50
N SER A 98 -1.74 4.06 2.62
CA SER A 98 -1.91 5.43 3.12
C SER A 98 -0.58 6.09 3.53
N ASN A 99 0.16 5.51 4.48
CA ASN A 99 1.41 6.08 4.97
C ASN A 99 2.43 4.97 5.28
N SER A 100 3.68 5.12 4.85
CA SER A 100 4.71 4.09 5.05
C SER A 100 5.28 4.07 6.47
N GLY A 101 5.19 5.16 7.22
CA GLY A 101 5.83 5.29 8.52
C GLY A 101 7.33 5.58 8.44
N GLY A 102 7.82 6.05 7.29
CA GLY A 102 9.22 6.42 7.06
C GLY A 102 10.00 5.43 6.22
N TYR A 103 9.43 4.25 5.95
CA TYR A 103 10.08 3.17 5.22
C TYR A 103 9.02 2.24 4.66
N THR A 104 9.14 1.76 3.42
CA THR A 104 8.19 0.76 2.87
C THR A 104 8.60 -0.67 3.22
N SER A 105 7.68 -1.63 3.10
CA SER A 105 7.92 -3.04 3.40
C SER A 105 8.23 -3.77 2.11
N PRO A 106 9.25 -4.64 2.08
CA PRO A 106 9.37 -5.66 1.04
C PRO A 106 8.09 -6.49 0.93
N SER A 107 7.72 -6.84 -0.29
CA SER A 107 6.55 -7.67 -0.61
C SER A 107 6.55 -9.02 0.11
N LYS A 108 7.72 -9.68 0.17
CA LYS A 108 7.91 -10.98 0.83
C LYS A 108 7.45 -10.98 2.29
N TRP A 109 7.73 -9.90 3.01
CA TRP A 109 7.38 -9.79 4.43
C TRP A 109 5.86 -9.75 4.67
N VAL A 110 5.09 -9.39 3.65
CA VAL A 110 3.64 -9.21 3.74
C VAL A 110 2.88 -10.37 3.07
N TRP A 111 3.37 -10.90 1.95
CA TRP A 111 2.61 -11.86 1.13
C TRP A 111 3.33 -13.17 0.79
N ASP A 112 4.48 -13.47 1.40
CA ASP A 112 5.31 -14.66 1.12
C ASP A 112 5.86 -14.76 -0.32
N LYS A 113 5.42 -13.86 -1.21
CA LYS A 113 5.87 -13.75 -2.58
C LYS A 113 6.82 -12.56 -2.71
N GLU A 114 8.03 -12.86 -3.13
CA GLU A 114 9.03 -11.85 -3.48
C GLU A 114 8.71 -11.27 -4.87
N MET A 115 8.61 -9.95 -4.93
CA MET A 115 8.42 -9.18 -6.15
C MET A 115 9.57 -8.18 -6.25
N PRO A 116 10.48 -8.30 -7.24
CA PRO A 116 11.69 -7.48 -7.33
C PRO A 116 11.44 -5.97 -7.35
N TYR A 117 10.29 -5.55 -7.90
CA TYR A 117 9.87 -4.16 -7.96
C TYR A 117 9.18 -3.64 -6.68
N LEU A 118 8.97 -4.49 -5.67
CA LEU A 118 8.37 -4.14 -4.37
C LEU A 118 9.32 -4.47 -3.23
N VAL A 119 10.38 -3.69 -3.15
CA VAL A 119 11.38 -3.73 -2.08
C VAL A 119 11.12 -2.63 -1.05
N GLY A 120 11.78 -2.73 0.11
CA GLY A 120 11.75 -1.68 1.12
C GLY A 120 12.58 -0.48 0.67
N VAL A 121 11.98 0.70 0.66
CA VAL A 121 12.62 1.98 0.34
C VAL A 121 12.46 2.95 1.49
N ASN A 122 13.45 3.82 1.68
CA ASN A 122 13.39 4.89 2.66
C ASN A 122 12.45 6.01 2.15
N ASP A 123 11.43 6.32 2.91
CA ASP A 123 10.39 7.28 2.55
C ASP A 123 10.29 8.37 3.63
N THR A 124 11.23 9.30 3.57
CA THR A 124 11.28 10.45 4.49
C THR A 124 10.12 11.42 4.27
N PHE A 125 9.44 11.37 3.13
CA PHE A 125 8.34 12.29 2.80
C PHE A 125 7.07 11.94 3.58
N SER A 126 6.85 10.65 3.88
CA SER A 126 5.71 10.20 4.68
C SER A 126 5.68 10.76 6.11
N SER A 127 6.79 11.27 6.66
CA SER A 127 6.82 11.81 8.03
C SER A 127 5.94 13.03 8.24
N ASN A 128 5.60 13.73 7.16
CA ASN A 128 4.77 14.93 7.21
C ASN A 128 3.28 14.60 7.20
N GLY A 129 2.93 13.32 7.03
CA GLY A 129 1.57 12.84 6.96
C GLY A 129 0.89 12.63 8.31
N ASN A 130 -0.42 12.84 8.36
CA ASN A 130 -1.22 12.69 9.58
C ASN A 130 -1.28 11.24 10.06
N ASN A 131 -1.05 10.28 9.18
CA ASN A 131 -1.09 8.85 9.50
C ASN A 131 0.29 8.28 9.84
N TYR A 132 1.30 9.13 10.05
CA TYR A 132 2.67 8.70 10.32
C TYR A 132 2.85 8.03 11.68
N PHE A 133 2.17 8.48 12.74
CA PHE A 133 2.24 7.87 14.08
C PHE A 133 0.88 7.34 14.53
N TRP A 134 0.89 6.23 15.30
CA TRP A 134 -0.30 5.72 15.94
C TRP A 134 0.01 4.97 17.25
N GLN A 135 -1.02 4.81 18.07
CA GLN A 135 -0.97 4.01 19.29
C GLN A 135 -2.24 3.18 19.44
N ALA A 136 -2.10 1.99 20.02
CA ALA A 136 -3.19 1.09 20.36
C ALA A 136 -2.95 0.45 21.73
N LYS A 137 -4.03 0.00 22.37
CA LYS A 137 -3.99 -0.73 23.63
C LYS A 137 -4.64 -2.09 23.40
N ILE A 138 -3.95 -3.15 23.77
CA ILE A 138 -4.45 -4.54 23.70
C ILE A 138 -4.56 -5.07 25.12
N ASN A 139 -5.61 -5.83 25.43
CA ASN A 139 -5.74 -6.48 26.72
C ASN A 139 -4.64 -7.56 26.87
N LYS A 140 -3.97 -7.62 28.03
CA LYS A 140 -2.88 -8.58 28.25
C LYS A 140 -3.32 -10.04 28.13
N ASN A 141 -4.54 -10.38 28.54
CA ASN A 141 -5.07 -11.74 28.42
C ASN A 141 -5.31 -12.12 26.95
N GLU A 142 -5.79 -11.18 26.13
CA GLU A 142 -5.96 -11.39 24.69
C GLU A 142 -4.60 -11.59 24.01
N TRP A 143 -3.61 -10.77 24.37
CA TRP A 143 -2.24 -10.92 23.89
C TRP A 143 -1.64 -12.28 24.23
N ASN A 144 -1.74 -12.69 25.50
CA ASN A 144 -1.23 -13.99 25.95
C ASN A 144 -1.94 -15.16 25.24
N SER A 145 -3.26 -15.04 25.02
CA SER A 145 -4.03 -16.05 24.28
C SER A 145 -3.54 -16.18 22.83
N PHE A 146 -3.22 -15.06 22.18
CA PHE A 146 -2.64 -15.05 20.83
C PHE A 146 -1.27 -15.78 20.79
N LEU A 147 -0.40 -15.54 21.78
CA LEU A 147 0.91 -16.18 21.86
C LEU A 147 0.82 -17.70 22.15
N ILE A 148 -0.06 -18.11 23.07
CA ILE A 148 -0.30 -19.52 23.40
C ILE A 148 -0.75 -20.29 22.15
N ASN A 149 -1.69 -19.73 21.38
CA ASN A 149 -2.16 -20.33 20.13
C ASN A 149 -1.04 -20.50 19.08
N LYS A 150 0.02 -19.69 19.18
CA LYS A 150 1.21 -19.76 18.32
C LYS A 150 2.36 -20.57 18.92
N SER A 151 2.17 -21.16 20.11
CA SER A 151 3.18 -21.96 20.83
C SER A 151 4.51 -21.20 21.05
N ILE A 152 4.42 -19.93 21.47
CA ILE A 152 5.59 -19.10 21.78
C ILE A 152 5.68 -18.78 23.27
N GLN A 153 6.89 -18.77 23.82
CA GLN A 153 7.19 -18.27 25.16
C GLN A 153 7.49 -16.77 25.12
N ASP A 154 6.96 -16.02 26.09
CA ASP A 154 6.81 -14.56 26.05
C ASP A 154 8.13 -13.75 26.04
N ASN A 155 9.21 -14.36 26.54
CA ASN A 155 10.42 -13.65 26.98
C ASN A 155 11.25 -13.01 25.85
N GLU A 156 10.89 -13.19 24.58
CA GLU A 156 11.66 -12.71 23.42
C GLU A 156 10.90 -11.77 22.46
N ILE A 157 9.65 -11.44 22.75
CA ILE A 157 8.78 -10.67 21.84
C ILE A 157 8.82 -9.16 22.10
N TYR A 158 9.09 -8.77 23.35
CA TYR A 158 9.02 -7.37 23.76
C TYR A 158 10.27 -6.59 23.33
N SER A 159 10.04 -5.48 22.64
CA SER A 159 11.08 -4.54 22.25
C SER A 159 10.61 -3.11 22.51
N ASN A 160 11.49 -2.32 23.15
CA ASN A 160 11.30 -0.88 23.31
C ASN A 160 11.59 -0.09 22.03
N GLU A 161 12.16 -0.76 21.01
CA GLU A 161 12.49 -0.20 19.71
C GLU A 161 11.41 -0.49 18.68
N LEU A 162 11.20 0.47 17.78
CA LEU A 162 10.25 0.33 16.70
C LEU A 162 10.78 -0.67 15.66
N ILE A 163 10.05 -1.76 15.44
CA ILE A 163 10.47 -2.84 14.53
C ILE A 163 9.61 -2.89 13.27
N ARG A 164 10.28 -2.95 12.11
CA ARG A 164 9.68 -3.35 10.83
C ARG A 164 10.49 -4.51 10.28
N LYS A 165 9.95 -5.70 10.41
CA LYS A 165 10.57 -6.97 9.98
C LYS A 165 9.49 -7.96 9.60
N GLU A 166 9.89 -9.06 8.97
CA GLU A 166 8.95 -10.12 8.61
C GLU A 166 8.32 -10.77 9.84
N PHE A 167 9.15 -11.20 10.79
CA PHE A 167 8.73 -11.97 11.96
C PHE A 167 8.95 -11.21 13.27
N LEU A 168 7.96 -11.26 14.17
CA LEU A 168 7.99 -10.65 15.49
C LEU A 168 8.97 -11.37 16.41
N ASP A 169 8.95 -12.70 16.40
CA ASP A 169 9.80 -13.57 17.21
C ASP A 169 11.08 -14.00 16.47
N LYS A 170 12.01 -14.66 17.18
CA LYS A 170 13.26 -15.18 16.60
C LYS A 170 13.09 -16.53 15.88
N GLU A 171 12.03 -17.28 16.18
CA GLU A 171 11.77 -18.60 15.60
C GLU A 171 10.98 -18.51 14.27
N ASN A 172 10.71 -17.29 13.80
CA ASN A 172 9.96 -17.00 12.58
C ASN A 172 8.55 -17.61 12.56
N LYS A 173 7.88 -17.66 13.71
CA LYS A 173 6.55 -18.27 13.86
C LYS A 173 5.40 -17.27 13.76
N ILE A 174 5.63 -16.01 14.11
CA ILE A 174 4.64 -14.95 14.09
C ILE A 174 5.10 -13.85 13.14
N LYS A 175 4.39 -13.69 12.03
CA LYS A 175 4.61 -12.52 11.18
C LYS A 175 4.07 -11.26 11.84
N MET A 176 4.74 -10.13 11.60
CA MET A 176 4.24 -8.83 12.05
C MET A 176 2.86 -8.51 11.44
N VAL A 177 2.58 -8.99 10.22
CA VAL A 177 1.28 -8.83 9.57
C VAL A 177 0.17 -9.63 10.24
N ASP A 178 0.45 -10.82 10.78
CA ASP A 178 -0.54 -11.62 11.52
C ASP A 178 -1.02 -10.86 12.76
N VAL A 179 -0.09 -10.22 13.48
CA VAL A 179 -0.40 -9.42 14.68
C VAL A 179 -1.26 -8.23 14.30
N ARG A 180 -0.88 -7.52 13.22
CA ARG A 180 -1.65 -6.39 12.71
C ARG A 180 -3.08 -6.81 12.37
N GLU A 181 -3.26 -7.89 11.62
CA GLU A 181 -4.57 -8.37 11.20
C GLU A 181 -5.41 -8.85 12.38
N HIS A 182 -4.82 -9.60 13.30
CA HIS A 182 -5.53 -10.15 14.46
C HIS A 182 -6.06 -9.06 15.38
N PHE A 183 -5.26 -8.01 15.66
CA PHE A 183 -5.62 -6.94 16.58
C PHE A 183 -6.14 -5.67 15.89
N GLY A 184 -6.35 -5.70 14.57
CA GLY A 184 -6.84 -4.54 13.82
C GLY A 184 -5.92 -3.32 13.88
N LEU A 185 -4.60 -3.53 13.93
CA LEU A 185 -3.63 -2.44 14.02
C LEU A 185 -3.50 -1.70 12.67
N ARG A 186 -3.12 -0.42 12.74
CA ARG A 186 -2.98 0.41 11.54
C ARG A 186 -1.88 -0.09 10.59
N SER A 187 -0.78 -0.63 11.12
CA SER A 187 0.33 -1.14 10.32
C SER A 187 1.05 -2.30 11.03
N ALA A 188 1.91 -2.98 10.28
CA ALA A 188 2.84 -4.01 10.77
C ALA A 188 4.23 -3.39 11.08
N TYR A 189 4.24 -2.15 11.58
CA TYR A 189 5.43 -1.40 11.95
C TYR A 189 5.22 -0.75 13.32
N PHE A 190 5.61 -1.47 14.38
CA PHE A 190 5.31 -1.07 15.74
C PHE A 190 6.31 -1.62 16.75
N LYS A 191 6.20 -1.14 17.98
CA LYS A 191 6.83 -1.69 19.18
C LYS A 191 5.77 -2.02 20.22
N ILE A 192 6.16 -2.89 21.15
CA ILE A 192 5.27 -3.42 22.19
C ILE A 192 5.89 -3.10 23.55
N GLU A 193 5.15 -2.36 24.37
CA GLU A 193 5.51 -2.04 25.74
C GLU A 193 4.46 -2.67 26.67
N GLU A 194 4.88 -3.60 27.53
CA GLU A 194 4.00 -4.15 28.56
C GLU A 194 3.75 -3.11 29.67
N LYS A 195 2.48 -2.93 30.07
CA LYS A 195 2.08 -2.03 31.16
C LYS A 195 0.96 -2.65 31.98
N GLU A 196 1.29 -3.12 33.18
CA GLU A 196 0.34 -3.68 34.16
C GLU A 196 -0.58 -4.76 33.53
N ASP A 197 -1.82 -4.38 33.18
CA ASP A 197 -2.89 -5.20 32.65
C ASP A 197 -3.07 -5.11 31.12
N LYS A 198 -2.22 -4.33 30.43
CA LYS A 198 -2.35 -4.01 29.00
C LYS A 198 -1.02 -4.05 28.27
N MET A 199 -1.11 -4.30 26.97
CA MET A 199 -0.02 -4.11 26.02
C MET A 199 -0.22 -2.76 25.33
N MET A 200 0.76 -1.88 25.47
CA MET A 200 0.81 -0.61 24.75
C MET A 200 1.57 -0.80 23.44
N ILE A 201 0.87 -0.66 22.32
CA ILE A 201 1.44 -0.76 20.99
C ILE A 201 1.62 0.65 20.44
N LYS A 202 2.84 1.00 20.05
CA LYS A 202 3.14 2.28 19.38
C LYS A 202 3.73 1.98 18.02
N GLY A 203 3.16 2.54 16.97
CA GLY A 203 3.59 2.24 15.63
C GLY A 203 3.65 3.45 14.72
N LYS A 204 4.10 3.18 13.50
CA LYS A 204 4.17 4.16 12.42
C LYS A 204 3.48 3.68 11.15
N GLY A 205 2.97 4.63 10.38
CA GLY A 205 2.32 4.39 9.10
C GLY A 205 0.93 3.77 9.21
N TYR A 206 0.27 3.66 8.06
CA TYR A 206 -1.06 3.08 7.92
C TYR A 206 -1.16 2.33 6.59
N GLY A 207 -1.41 1.03 6.70
CA GLY A 207 -1.68 0.12 5.59
C GLY A 207 -0.73 -1.06 5.61
N HIS A 208 -0.69 -1.80 4.51
CA HIS A 208 0.22 -2.94 4.37
C HIS A 208 1.68 -2.50 4.18
N GLY A 209 1.92 -1.25 3.77
CA GLY A 209 3.25 -0.66 3.76
C GLY A 209 4.10 -1.01 2.53
N VAL A 210 3.56 -1.71 1.53
CA VAL A 210 4.27 -2.17 0.32
C VAL A 210 3.97 -1.22 -0.84
N GLY A 211 4.96 -0.96 -1.70
CA GLY A 211 4.79 -0.06 -2.85
C GLY A 211 4.58 1.40 -2.44
N LEU A 212 3.74 2.12 -3.20
CA LEU A 212 3.59 3.57 -3.06
C LEU A 212 2.89 3.98 -1.75
N SER A 213 3.51 4.91 -1.01
CA SER A 213 2.84 5.61 0.10
C SER A 213 2.08 6.82 -0.45
N GLN A 214 0.78 6.91 -0.21
CA GLN A 214 -0.05 8.03 -0.68
C GLN A 214 0.39 9.36 -0.07
N GLU A 215 0.56 9.42 1.25
CA GLU A 215 1.03 10.64 1.93
C GLU A 215 2.48 10.96 1.52
N GLY A 216 3.36 9.96 1.42
CA GLY A 216 4.73 10.17 0.97
C GLY A 216 4.80 10.70 -0.48
N ALA A 217 4.06 10.10 -1.42
CA ALA A 217 3.95 10.55 -2.80
C ALA A 217 3.36 11.97 -2.91
N TYR A 218 2.34 12.28 -2.12
CA TYR A 218 1.78 13.63 -2.07
C TYR A 218 2.83 14.66 -1.62
N PHE A 219 3.59 14.36 -0.57
CA PHE A 219 4.65 15.27 -0.11
C PHE A 219 5.84 15.32 -1.06
N MET A 220 6.20 14.24 -1.76
CA MET A 220 7.17 14.30 -2.86
C MET A 220 6.71 15.30 -3.93
N ALA A 221 5.43 15.23 -4.32
CA ALA A 221 4.85 16.13 -5.30
C ALA A 221 4.88 17.60 -4.84
N ILE A 222 4.52 17.87 -3.57
CA ILE A 222 4.64 19.19 -2.93
C ILE A 222 6.09 19.71 -2.97
N ASN A 223 7.08 18.82 -2.86
CA ASN A 223 8.50 19.15 -2.92
C ASN A 223 9.05 19.25 -4.36
N GLY A 224 8.18 19.24 -5.37
CA GLY A 224 8.55 19.49 -6.77
C GLY A 224 8.97 18.27 -7.57
N HIS A 225 8.86 17.06 -7.01
CA HIS A 225 9.09 15.82 -7.75
C HIS A 225 7.96 15.57 -8.76
N THR A 226 8.31 15.07 -9.93
CA THR A 226 7.35 14.69 -10.97
C THR A 226 6.69 13.35 -10.64
N TYR A 227 5.61 13.03 -11.33
CA TYR A 227 4.91 11.76 -11.13
C TYR A 227 5.78 10.54 -11.42
N ASP A 228 6.68 10.61 -12.40
CA ASP A 228 7.63 9.55 -12.72
C ASP A 228 8.74 9.42 -11.66
N ASP A 229 9.26 10.52 -11.12
CA ASP A 229 10.15 10.49 -9.94
C ASP A 229 9.49 9.75 -8.77
N ILE A 230 8.21 10.05 -8.51
CA ILE A 230 7.42 9.40 -7.46
C ILE A 230 7.30 7.90 -7.73
N LEU A 231 6.93 7.51 -8.96
CA LEU A 231 6.76 6.09 -9.30
C LEU A 231 8.08 5.33 -9.17
N PHE A 232 9.18 5.86 -9.69
CA PHE A 232 10.50 5.22 -9.65
C PHE A 232 11.12 5.19 -8.25
N HIS A 233 10.68 6.08 -7.35
CA HIS A 233 11.05 6.01 -5.94
C HIS A 233 10.42 4.79 -5.23
N TYR A 234 9.14 4.50 -5.50
CA TYR A 234 8.39 3.44 -4.80
C TYR A 234 8.41 2.08 -5.48
N TYR A 235 8.71 2.03 -6.78
CA TYR A 235 8.77 0.79 -7.56
C TYR A 235 10.14 0.67 -8.22
N SER A 236 10.92 -0.33 -7.82
CA SER A 236 12.29 -0.54 -8.33
C SER A 236 12.28 -1.31 -9.65
N GLU A 237 13.25 -1.04 -10.53
CA GLU A 237 13.43 -1.79 -11.78
C GLU A 237 12.16 -1.88 -12.65
N VAL A 238 11.36 -0.80 -12.66
CA VAL A 238 10.16 -0.69 -13.49
C VAL A 238 10.36 0.26 -14.65
N THR A 239 9.57 0.07 -15.70
CA THR A 239 9.50 0.95 -16.87
C THR A 239 8.10 1.54 -16.97
N LEU A 240 8.03 2.86 -17.17
CA LEU A 240 6.81 3.54 -17.56
C LEU A 240 6.64 3.42 -19.08
N THR A 241 5.53 2.82 -19.52
CA THR A 241 5.24 2.58 -20.94
C THR A 241 3.77 2.80 -21.25
N ASN A 242 3.38 2.82 -22.53
CA ASN A 242 1.97 2.85 -22.91
C ASN A 242 1.41 1.43 -23.02
N PHE A 243 0.15 1.30 -22.64
CA PHE A 243 -0.62 0.07 -22.75
C PHE A 243 -0.66 -0.48 -24.19
N SER A 244 -0.60 0.38 -25.21
CA SER A 244 -0.54 -0.02 -26.62
C SER A 244 0.75 -0.75 -27.01
N ASP A 245 1.82 -0.54 -26.25
CA ASP A 245 3.18 -0.96 -26.62
C ASP A 245 3.52 -2.33 -26.01
N VAL A 246 2.61 -2.89 -25.21
CA VAL A 246 2.77 -4.17 -24.53
C VAL A 246 1.78 -5.18 -25.11
N GLN A 247 2.30 -6.34 -25.55
CA GLN A 247 1.47 -7.46 -25.99
C GLN A 247 1.15 -8.36 -24.78
N PHE A 248 -0.14 -8.60 -24.51
CA PHE A 248 -0.66 -9.38 -23.38
C PHE A 248 -1.44 -10.62 -23.81
#